data_AF-A0A485AM53-F1
#
_entry.id   AF-A0A485AM53-F1
#
_cell.length_a   1.000
_cell.length_b   1.000
_cell.length_c   1.000
_cell.angle_alpha   90.00
_cell.angle_beta   90.00
_cell.angle_gamma   90.00
#
_symmetry.space_group_name_H-M   'P 1'
#
loop_
_entity.id
_entity.type
_entity.pdbx_description
1 polymer ?
#
loop_
_entity_poly.entity_id
_entity_poly.type
_entity_poly.pdbx_seq_one_letter_code
_entity_poly.pdbx_strand_id
1 'polypeptide(L)' 'MAALTGKPVQVLSGGTAGWIASGLPLEHGATHLTSARSDRYRRPYEGTDNSREAMQAYLEWEYGLVAQLANDGTHGFTVL' A
#
# COMPACT_ATOMS: atom_id res chain seq x y z
N MET A 1 -10.81 25.79 7.01
CA MET A 1 -10.69 24.56 6.18
C MET A 1 -12.07 24.07 5.70
N ALA A 2 -12.97 24.98 5.29
CA ALA A 2 -14.37 24.65 4.95
C ALA A 2 -14.89 25.42 3.73
N ALA A 3 -14.18 25.40 2.60
CA ALA A 3 -14.62 26.14 1.41
C ALA A 3 -14.25 25.49 0.06
N LEU A 4 -14.30 24.15 -0.04
CA LEU A 4 -14.09 23.45 -1.33
C LEU A 4 -15.28 22.57 -1.77
N THR A 5 -16.17 22.16 -0.85
CA THR A 5 -17.17 21.11 -1.12
C THR A 5 -18.63 21.58 -1.03
N GLY A 6 -18.88 22.85 -0.66
CA GLY A 6 -20.23 23.40 -0.49
C GLY A 6 -21.04 22.78 0.67
N LYS A 7 -20.45 21.86 1.44
CA LYS A 7 -21.07 21.16 2.58
C LYS A 7 -20.22 21.35 3.83
N PRO A 8 -20.82 21.36 5.04
CA PRO A 8 -20.05 21.40 6.27
C PRO A 8 -19.17 20.13 6.38
N VAL A 9 -17.88 20.33 6.64
CA VAL A 9 -16.91 19.26 6.87
C VAL A 9 -16.47 19.35 8.33
N GLN A 10 -16.51 18.21 9.02
CA GLN A 10 -16.11 18.09 10.43
C GLN A 10 -15.03 17.02 10.56
N VAL A 11 -14.21 17.14 11.60
CA VAL A 11 -13.13 16.19 11.92
C VAL A 11 -13.40 15.61 13.30
N LEU A 12 -13.29 14.28 13.45
CA LEU A 12 -13.42 13.62 14.73
C LEU A 12 -12.21 13.94 15.62
N SER A 13 -12.46 14.56 16.77
CA SER A 13 -11.41 14.86 17.75
C SER A 13 -10.74 13.56 18.21
N GLY A 14 -9.41 13.49 18.08
CA GLY A 14 -8.63 12.28 18.42
C GLY A 14 -8.72 11.13 17.41
N GLY A 15 -9.48 11.28 16.32
CA GLY A 15 -9.66 10.26 15.28
C GLY A 15 -10.18 8.92 15.82
N THR A 16 -9.92 7.84 15.09
CA THR A 16 -10.32 6.49 15.48
C THR A 16 -9.70 6.06 16.82
N ALA A 17 -8.50 6.54 17.16
CA ALA A 17 -7.87 6.24 18.44
C ALA A 17 -8.66 6.82 19.63
N GLY A 18 -9.16 8.05 19.52
CA GLY A 18 -10.02 8.68 20.54
C GLY A 18 -11.37 7.98 20.71
N TRP A 19 -11.95 7.51 19.61
CA TRP A 19 -13.16 6.69 19.62
C TRP A 19 -12.96 5.39 20.42
N ILE A 20 -11.84 4.69 20.16
CA ILE A 20 -11.46 3.47 20.88
C ILE A 20 -11.24 3.75 22.37
N ALA A 21 -10.51 4.81 22.71
CA ALA A 21 -10.27 5.22 24.10
C ALA A 21 -11.55 5.54 24.87
N SER A 22 -12.63 5.89 24.16
CA SER A 22 -13.95 6.18 24.73
C SER A 22 -14.82 4.92 24.90
N GLY A 23 -14.32 3.73 24.56
CA GLY A 23 -15.02 2.45 24.73
C GLY A 23 -16.20 2.24 23.77
N LEU A 24 -16.24 2.96 22.65
CA LEU A 24 -17.32 2.89 21.67
C LEU A 24 -17.13 1.69 20.71
N PRO A 25 -18.21 1.14 20.14
CA PRO A 25 -18.14 -0.04 19.29
C PRO A 25 -17.38 0.21 17.98
N LEU A 26 -16.80 -0.86 17.44
CA LEU A 26 -16.12 -0.88 16.14
C LEU A 26 -16.76 -1.90 15.20
N GLU A 27 -16.63 -1.63 13.91
CA GLU A 27 -16.86 -2.60 12.84
C GLU A 27 -15.51 -3.02 12.25
N HIS A 28 -15.40 -4.27 11.82
CA HIS A 28 -14.15 -4.85 11.30
C HIS A 28 -14.34 -5.46 9.91
N GLY A 29 -13.27 -5.44 9.12
CA GLY A 29 -13.27 -5.97 7.77
C GLY A 29 -13.58 -4.91 6.70
N ALA A 30 -13.68 -5.37 5.45
CA ALA A 30 -13.89 -4.52 4.29
C ALA A 30 -15.39 -4.39 3.96
N THR A 31 -16.15 -3.72 4.82
CA THR A 31 -17.62 -3.70 4.73
C THR A 31 -18.18 -2.57 3.88
N HIS A 32 -17.60 -1.36 3.97
CA HIS A 32 -18.09 -0.14 3.31
C HIS A 32 -17.00 0.62 2.54
N LEU A 33 -16.28 -0.06 1.64
CA LEU A 33 -15.23 0.57 0.84
C LEU A 33 -15.82 1.50 -0.24
N THR A 34 -15.40 2.77 -0.23
CA THR A 34 -15.79 3.77 -1.24
C THR A 34 -14.84 3.82 -2.43
N SER A 35 -13.74 3.08 -2.38
CA SER A 35 -12.72 2.99 -3.43
C SER A 35 -12.08 1.60 -3.46
N ALA A 36 -11.41 1.27 -4.56
CA ALA A 36 -10.65 0.03 -4.68
C ALA A 36 -9.44 0.03 -3.72
N ARG A 37 -9.06 -1.16 -3.25
CA ARG A 37 -7.91 -1.38 -2.36
C ARG A 37 -6.59 -1.36 -3.14
N SER A 38 -6.14 -0.19 -3.56
CA SER A 38 -4.89 0.02 -4.29
C SER A 38 -3.85 0.82 -3.50
N ASP A 39 -4.09 1.03 -2.21
CA ASP A 39 -3.25 1.80 -1.29
C ASP A 39 -1.96 1.07 -0.87
N ARG A 40 -1.93 -0.27 -1.01
CA ARG A 40 -0.76 -1.10 -0.69
C ARG A 40 -0.44 -2.06 -1.83
N TYR A 41 0.81 -2.05 -2.29
CA TYR A 41 1.36 -3.11 -3.13
C TYR A 41 1.56 -4.39 -2.30
N ARG A 42 0.94 -5.49 -2.73
CA ARG A 42 1.12 -6.80 -2.12
C ARG A 42 2.47 -7.38 -2.57
N ARG A 43 3.50 -7.17 -1.76
CA ARG A 43 4.86 -7.66 -2.01
C ARG A 43 4.89 -9.19 -1.99
N PRO A 44 5.29 -9.87 -3.09
CA PRO A 44 5.27 -11.33 -3.17
C PRO A 44 6.15 -12.05 -2.14
N TYR A 45 7.15 -11.36 -1.59
CA TYR A 45 8.08 -11.85 -0.58
C TYR A 45 7.69 -11.48 0.87
N GLU A 46 6.53 -10.86 1.12
CA GLU A 46 6.02 -10.58 2.46
C GLU A 46 4.85 -11.51 2.83
N GLY A 47 4.91 -12.11 4.02
CA GLY A 47 3.87 -13.04 4.49
C GLY A 47 3.97 -14.42 3.85
N THR A 48 2.98 -15.27 4.10
CA THR A 48 2.98 -16.68 3.67
C THR A 48 1.76 -17.04 2.82
N ASP A 49 0.95 -16.05 2.43
CA ASP A 49 -0.33 -16.18 1.74
C ASP A 49 -0.26 -15.77 0.26
N ASN A 50 0.93 -15.48 -0.26
CA ASN A 50 1.15 -15.23 -1.68
C ASN A 50 1.10 -16.54 -2.49
N SER A 51 0.61 -16.45 -3.72
CA SER A 51 0.63 -17.61 -4.61
C SER A 51 2.06 -17.91 -5.07
N ARG A 52 2.32 -19.18 -5.40
CA ARG A 52 3.62 -19.60 -5.92
C ARG A 52 3.97 -18.86 -7.22
N GLU A 53 2.99 -18.60 -8.06
CA GLU A 53 3.14 -17.91 -9.34
C GLU A 53 3.56 -16.46 -9.13
N ALA A 54 2.98 -15.75 -8.16
CA ALA A 54 3.37 -14.37 -7.85
C ALA A 54 4.82 -14.31 -7.35
N MET A 55 5.23 -15.28 -6.52
CA MET A 55 6.61 -15.39 -6.06
C MET A 55 7.57 -15.73 -7.21
N GLN A 56 7.17 -16.64 -8.10
CA GLN A 56 7.96 -17.00 -9.28
C GLN A 56 8.14 -15.81 -10.23
N ALA A 57 7.08 -15.08 -10.52
CA ALA A 57 7.14 -13.87 -11.34
C ALA A 57 8.02 -12.77 -10.72
N TYR A 58 8.03 -12.67 -9.39
CA TYR A 58 8.92 -11.76 -8.67
C TYR A 58 10.40 -12.15 -8.87
N LEU A 59 10.74 -13.44 -8.77
CA LEU A 59 12.10 -13.93 -9.01
C LEU A 59 12.55 -13.71 -10.46
N GLU A 60 11.66 -13.95 -11.42
CA GLU A 60 11.91 -13.69 -12.84
C GLU A 60 12.15 -12.20 -13.11
N TRP A 61 11.36 -11.33 -12.47
CA TRP A 61 11.57 -9.89 -12.52
C TRP A 61 12.94 -9.50 -11.96
N GLU A 62 13.33 -10.00 -10.80
CA GLU A 62 14.65 -9.74 -10.19
C GLU A 62 15.79 -10.18 -11.11
N TYR A 63 15.69 -11.36 -11.72
CA TYR A 63 16.69 -11.86 -12.66
C TYR A 63 16.85 -10.93 -13.88
N GLY A 64 15.75 -10.36 -14.37
CA GLY A 64 15.76 -9.44 -15.50
C GLY A 64 16.31 -8.04 -15.20
N LEU A 65 16.51 -7.67 -13.92
CA LEU A 65 16.92 -6.31 -13.55
C LEU A 65 18.28 -5.91 -14.10
N VAL A 66 19.24 -6.84 -14.20
CA VAL A 66 20.59 -6.53 -14.73
C VAL A 66 20.51 -6.06 -16.18
N ALA A 67 19.68 -6.70 -17.01
CA ALA A 67 19.49 -6.29 -18.40
C ALA A 67 18.78 -4.93 -18.50
N GLN A 68 17.81 -4.66 -17.60
CA GLN A 68 17.15 -3.36 -17.53
C GLN A 68 18.12 -2.25 -17.14
N LEU A 69 18.99 -2.49 -16.15
CA LEU A 69 20.05 -1.56 -15.75
C LEU A 69 20.99 -1.26 -16.91
N ALA A 70 21.45 -2.28 -17.64
CA ALA A 70 22.32 -2.10 -18.80
C ALA A 70 21.65 -1.27 -19.91
N ASN A 71 20.35 -1.45 -20.12
CA ASN A 71 19.57 -0.68 -21.11
C ASN A 71 19.30 0.77 -20.66
N ASP A 72 19.06 0.98 -19.37
CA ASP A 72 18.87 2.32 -18.79
C ASP A 72 20.18 3.14 -18.82
N GLY A 73 21.30 2.52 -18.43
CA GLY A 73 22.64 3.10 -18.55
C GLY A 73 22.93 4.27 -17.60
N THR A 74 22.03 4.63 -16.68
CA THR A 74 22.21 5.78 -15.77
C THR A 74 22.53 5.39 -14.32
N HIS A 75 22.63 4.08 -14.02
CA HIS A 75 22.73 3.57 -12.65
C HIS A 75 24.02 3.93 -11.90
N GLY A 76 25.16 4.09 -12.59
CA GLY A 76 26.44 4.43 -11.96
C GLY A 76 27.01 3.42 -10.96
N PHE A 77 26.36 2.28 -10.74
CA PHE A 77 26.84 1.22 -9.84
C PHE A 77 28.15 0.57 -10.33
N THR A 78 29.06 0.31 -9.40
CA THR A 78 30.30 -0.47 -9.58
C THR A 78 30.44 -1.43 -8.40
N VAL A 79 30.88 -2.67 -8.66
CA VAL A 79 31.17 -3.66 -7.62
C VAL A 79 32.69 -3.73 -7.44
N LEU A 80 33.15 -3.65 -6.19
CA LEU A 80 34.58 -3.64 -5.82
C LEU A 80 35.17 -5.05 -5.68
#